data_AF-A0A951YEY6-F1
#
_entry.id   AF-A0A951YEY6-F1
#
_cell.length_a   1.000
_cell.length_b   1.000
_cell.length_c   1.000
_cell.angle_alpha   90.00
_cell.angle_beta   90.00
_cell.angle_gamma   90.00
#
_symmetry.space_group_name_H-M   'P 1'
#
loop_
_entity.id
_entity.type
_entity.pdbx_description
1 polymer ?
#
loop_
_entity_poly.entity_id
_entity_poly.type
_entity_poly.pdbx_seq_one_letter_code
_entity_poly.pdbx_strand_id
1 'polypeptide(L)' 'IFKRLAAENHQTIIAVTHDPDFAAGSDRIMEMEDGKILGISKAGAVSAH' A
#
# COMPACT_ATOMS: atom_id res chain seq x y z
N ILE A 1 11.14 -5.75 -3.09
CA ILE A 1 12.03 -4.98 -3.99
C ILE A 1 11.65 -3.50 -4.00
N PHE A 2 10.41 -3.14 -4.37
CA PHE A 2 9.96 -1.74 -4.46
C PHE A 2 10.16 -0.91 -3.18
N LYS A 3 9.85 -1.47 -2.01
CA LYS A 3 10.07 -0.81 -0.71
C LYS A 3 11.53 -0.37 -0.50
N ARG A 4 12.49 -1.21 -0.89
CA ARG A 4 13.92 -0.91 -0.77
C ARG A 4 14.34 0.18 -1.76
N LEU A 5 13.89 0.07 -3.01
CA LEU A 5 14.17 1.07 -4.06
C LEU A 5 13.63 2.47 -3.68
N ALA A 6 12.40 2.53 -3.15
CA ALA A 6 11.79 3.77 -2.68
C ALA A 6 12.62 4.42 -1.56
N ALA A 7 13.12 3.62 -0.62
CA ALA A 7 13.95 4.10 0.49
C ALA A 7 15.35 4.54 0.04
N GLU A 8 16.02 3.74 -0.81
CA GLU A 8 17.38 4.01 -1.30
C GLU A 8 17.42 5.24 -2.22
N ASN A 9 16.39 5.43 -3.05
CA ASN A 9 16.37 6.50 -4.06
C ASN A 9 15.51 7.70 -3.66
N HIS A 10 14.92 7.70 -2.46
CA HIS A 10 13.97 8.72 -1.99
C HIS A 10 12.80 8.97 -2.97
N GLN A 11 12.32 7.89 -3.60
CA GLN A 11 11.25 7.94 -4.59
C GLN A 11 9.92 7.51 -3.98
N THR A 12 8.86 8.26 -4.29
CA THR A 12 7.49 7.83 -3.97
C THR A 12 7.01 6.87 -5.05
N ILE A 13 6.65 5.64 -4.65
CA ILE A 13 6.09 4.63 -5.55
C ILE A 13 4.60 4.47 -5.25
N ILE A 14 3.79 4.52 -6.30
CA ILE A 14 2.35 4.24 -6.24
C ILE A 14 2.10 3.02 -7.13
N ALA A 15 1.40 2.03 -6.60
CA ALA A 15 1.03 0.82 -7.32
C ALA A 15 -0.45 0.52 -7.08
N VAL A 16 -1.13 0.03 -8.12
CA VAL A 16 -2.52 -0.42 -8.06
C VAL A 16 -2.50 -1.93 -8.23
N THR A 17 -3.19 -2.64 -7.33
CA THR A 17 -3.25 -4.10 -7.33
C THR A 17 -4.59 -4.56 -6.78
N HIS A 18 -4.99 -5.77 -7.16
CA HIS A 18 -6.08 -6.51 -6.52
C HIS A 18 -5.56 -7.58 -5.54
N ASP A 19 -4.23 -7.71 -5.40
CA ASP A 19 -3.58 -8.65 -4.49
C ASP A 19 -3.35 -8.01 -3.10
N PRO A 20 -4.01 -8.50 -2.04
CA PRO A 20 -3.85 -7.98 -0.67
C PRO A 20 -2.45 -8.18 -0.10
N ASP A 21 -1.75 -9.27 -0.46
CA ASP A 21 -0.42 -9.58 0.05
C ASP A 21 0.61 -8.59 -0.52
N PHE A 22 0.43 -8.19 -1.78
CA PHE A 22 1.22 -7.12 -2.36
C PHE A 22 0.98 -5.79 -1.65
N ALA A 23 -0.28 -5.45 -1.37
CA ALA A 23 -0.65 -4.22 -0.67
C ALA A 23 -0.12 -4.20 0.77
N ALA A 24 -0.08 -5.34 1.46
CA ALA A 24 0.48 -5.49 2.80
C ALA A 24 1.99 -5.16 2.87
N GLY A 25 2.71 -5.26 1.75
CA GLY A 25 4.12 -4.87 1.64
C GLY A 25 4.38 -3.36 1.54
N SER A 26 3.34 -2.54 1.38
CA SER A 26 3.42 -1.08 1.25
C SER A 26 3.47 -0.36 2.60
N ASP A 27 3.60 0.97 2.61
CA ASP A 27 3.49 1.77 3.84
C ASP A 27 2.03 2.19 4.12
N ARG A 28 1.22 2.35 3.07
CA ARG A 28 -0.17 2.79 3.09
C ARG A 28 -0.98 2.06 2.05
N ILE A 29 -2.18 1.65 2.44
CA ILE A 29 -3.17 1.06 1.53
C ILE A 29 -4.29 2.07 1.36
N MET A 30 -4.68 2.32 0.11
CA MET A 30 -5.84 3.15 -0.25
C MET A 30 -6.85 2.27 -0.96
N GLU A 31 -8.06 2.20 -0.43
CA GLU A 31 -9.16 1.48 -1.05
C GLU A 31 -10.03 2.46 -1.84
N MET A 32 -10.36 2.09 -3.07
CA MET A 32 -11.16 2.91 -3.98
C MET A 32 -12.28 2.07 -4.60
N GLU A 33 -13.47 2.66 -4.68
CA GLU A 33 -14.65 2.08 -5.32
C GLU A 33 -15.41 3.21 -6.03
N ASP A 34 -15.82 2.97 -7.28
CA ASP A 34 -16.59 3.92 -8.09
C ASP A 34 -16.03 5.36 -8.10
N GLY A 35 -14.69 5.47 -8.20
CA GLY A 35 -13.99 6.76 -8.22
C GLY A 35 -13.95 7.49 -6.87
N LYS A 36 -14.38 6.87 -5.78
CA LYS A 36 -14.33 7.40 -4.41
C LYS A 36 -13.26 6.68 -3.60
N ILE A 37 -12.63 7.42 -2.70
CA ILE A 37 -11.73 6.83 -1.70
C ILE A 37 -12.59 6.32 -0.55
N LEU A 38 -12.54 5.01 -0.31
CA LEU A 38 -13.25 4.36 0.79
C LEU A 38 -12.50 4.51 2.11
N GLY A 39 -11.16 4.42 2.07
CA GLY A 39 -10.33 4.49 3.26
C GLY A 39 -8.83 4.51 2.98
N ILE A 40 -8.07 4.97 3.97
CA ILE A 40 -6.61 4.95 3.97
C ILE A 40 -6.13 4.31 5.27
N SER A 41 -5.38 3.21 5.17
CA SER A 41 -4.87 2.46 6.33
C SER A 41 -3.34 2.31 6.28
N LYS A 42 -2.71 2.03 7.43
CA LYS A 42 -1.30 1.58 7.46
C LYS A 42 -1.28 0.09 7.20
N ALA A 43 -0.46 -0.36 6.24
CA ALA A 43 -0.37 -1.78 5.88
C ALA A 43 -0.02 -2.69 7.08
N GLY A 44 0.76 -2.19 8.04
CA GLY A 44 1.17 -2.94 9.24
C GLY A 44 0.14 -3.02 10.38
N ALA A 45 -1.07 -2.48 10.23
CA ALA A 45 -2.11 -2.57 11.26
C ALA A 45 -2.96 -3.85 11.16
N VAL A 46 -2.75 -4.67 10.12
CA VAL A 46 -3.49 -5.92 9.87
C VAL A 46 -2.66 -7.11 10.38
N SER A 47 -2.35 -7.13 11.67
CA SER A 47 -1.75 -8.30 12.33
C SER A 47 -2.24 -8.37 13.77
N ALA A 48 -3.47 -8.85 13.93
CA ALA A 48 -3.99 -9.47 15.15
C ALA A 48 -5.40 -9.99 14.86
N HIS A 49 -5.51 -11.18 14.28
CA HIS A 49 -6.52 -12.20 14.60
C HIS A 49 -6.09 -13.56 14.04
#